data_AF-A0A2L1GQR3-F1
#
_entry.id   AF-A0A2L1GQR3-F1
#
_cell.length_a   1.000
_cell.length_b   1.000
_cell.length_c   1.000
_cell.angle_alpha   90.00
_cell.angle_beta   90.00
_cell.angle_gamma   90.00
#
_symmetry.space_group_name_H-M   'P 1'
#
loop_
_entity.id
_entity.type
_entity.pdbx_description
1 polymer ?
#
loop_
_entity_poly.entity_id
_entity_poly.type
_entity_poly.pdbx_seq_one_letter_code
_entity_poly.pdbx_strand_id
1 'polypeptide(L)' 'MSEYKFSFLRSLLTVGMNLMLLASLFVAMYRASLTPENFNITFFKTVFSLIAVILTLFLGGRRLLNRYRPPEP' A
#
# COMPACT_ATOMS: atom_id res chain seq x y z
N MET A 1 -4.60 8.33 -26.99
CA MET A 1 -3.76 8.97 -25.94
C MET A 1 -4.21 8.67 -24.50
N SER A 2 -5.38 8.03 -24.23
CA SER A 2 -5.84 7.74 -22.85
C SER A 2 -5.26 6.44 -22.25
N GLU A 3 -4.91 5.44 -23.07
CA GLU A 3 -4.35 4.16 -22.59
C GLU A 3 -2.99 4.32 -21.88
N TYR A 4 -2.11 5.18 -22.40
CA TYR A 4 -0.83 5.47 -21.76
C TYR A 4 -1.01 6.10 -20.38
N LYS A 5 -2.01 6.97 -20.20
CA LYS A 5 -2.31 7.58 -18.89
C LYS A 5 -2.84 6.55 -17.90
N PHE A 6 -3.70 5.64 -18.35
CA PHE A 6 -4.22 4.55 -17.52
C PHE A 6 -3.11 3.57 -17.12
N SER A 7 -2.26 3.17 -18.06
CA SER A 7 -1.09 2.32 -17.80
C SER A 7 -0.10 2.97 -16.83
N PHE A 8 0.17 4.27 -17.02
CA PHE A 8 1.02 5.05 -16.12
C PHE A 8 0.45 5.15 -14.70
N LEU A 9 -0.84 5.48 -14.54
CA LEU A 9 -1.50 5.55 -13.23
C LEU A 9 -1.50 4.20 -12.52
N ARG A 10 -1.68 3.09 -13.26
CA ARG A 10 -1.59 1.73 -12.70
C ARG A 10 -0.18 1.39 -12.22
N SER A 11 0.84 1.72 -13.01
CA SER A 11 2.25 1.55 -12.60
C SER A 11 2.58 2.40 -11.38
N LEU A 12 2.15 3.67 -11.38
CA LEU A 12 2.37 4.58 -10.26
C LEU A 12 1.71 4.08 -8.97
N LEU A 13 0.47 3.58 -9.06
CA LEU A 13 -0.21 2.96 -7.91
C LEU A 13 0.58 1.76 -7.39
N THR A 14 1.05 0.89 -8.28
CA THR A 14 1.80 -0.32 -7.89
C THR A 14 3.12 0.04 -7.21
N VAL A 15 3.88 0.98 -7.77
CA VAL A 15 5.13 1.47 -7.17
C VAL A 15 4.87 2.14 -5.82
N GLY A 16 3.85 3.00 -5.74
CA GLY A 16 3.46 3.67 -4.50
C GLY A 16 3.08 2.68 -3.39
N MET A 17 2.37 1.60 -3.73
CA MET A 17 2.02 0.53 -2.77
C MET A 17 3.24 -0.24 -2.27
N ASN A 18 4.18 -0.57 -3.15
CA ASN A 18 5.42 -1.23 -2.74
C ASN A 18 6.25 -0.34 -1.80
N LEU A 19 6.33 0.97 -2.08
CA LEU A 19 7.00 1.92 -1.19
C LEU A 19 6.30 2.05 0.16
N MET A 20 4.96 2.08 0.19
CA MET A 20 4.20 2.10 1.44
C MET A 20 4.39 0.81 2.25
N LEU A 21 4.45 -0.36 1.60
CA LEU A 21 4.74 -1.63 2.27
C LEU A 21 6.13 -1.63 2.90
N LEU A 22 7.15 -1.19 2.15
CA LEU A 22 8.51 -1.03 2.68
C LEU A 22 8.52 -0.06 3.87
N ALA A 23 7.93 1.12 3.74
CA ALA A 23 7.84 2.09 4.83
C ALA A 23 7.12 1.50 6.05
N SER A 24 6.06 0.72 5.86
CA SER A 24 5.33 0.09 6.96
C SER A 24 6.18 -0.93 7.73
N LEU A 25 7.02 -1.70 7.02
CA LEU A 25 7.98 -2.62 7.61
C LEU A 25 9.01 -1.85 8.45
N PHE A 26 9.57 -0.78 7.92
CA PHE A 26 10.50 0.08 8.67
C PHE A 26 9.87 0.67 9.92
N VAL A 27 8.65 1.21 9.81
CA VAL A 27 7.92 1.80 10.95
C VAL A 27 7.61 0.74 12.00
N ALA A 28 7.18 -0.45 11.59
CA ALA A 28 6.89 -1.52 12.53
C ALA A 28 8.15 -2.04 13.23
N MET A 29 9.25 -2.19 12.50
CA MET A 29 10.54 -2.58 13.06
C MET A 29 11.04 -1.53 14.07
N TYR A 30 10.93 -0.24 13.73
CA TYR A 30 11.30 0.87 14.60
C TYR A 30 10.44 0.92 15.86
N ARG A 31 9.11 0.75 15.75
CA ARG A 31 8.24 0.70 16.93
C ARG A 31 8.50 -0.54 17.81
N ALA A 32 8.77 -1.68 17.18
CA ALA A 32 9.11 -2.90 17.89
C ALA A 32 10.45 -2.76 18.63
N SER A 33 11.45 -2.12 18.02
CA SER A 33 12.76 -1.89 18.66
C SER A 33 12.69 -0.98 19.87
N LEU A 34 11.71 -0.07 19.94
CA LEU A 34 11.46 0.77 21.12
C LEU A 34 10.83 0.01 22.29
N THR A 35 10.26 -1.18 22.05
CA THR A 35 9.61 -2.01 23.07
C THR A 35 10.11 -3.46 23.00
N PRO A 36 11.39 -3.70 23.34
CA PRO A 36 12.03 -5.00 23.15
C PRO A 36 11.35 -6.12 23.95
N GLU A 37 10.78 -5.83 25.12
CA GLU A 37 10.01 -6.79 25.93
C GLU A 37 8.86 -7.45 25.15
N ASN A 38 8.21 -6.70 24.26
CA ASN A 38 7.02 -7.12 23.52
C ASN A 38 7.24 -7.08 22.00
N PHE A 39 8.50 -7.22 21.56
CA PHE A 39 8.92 -6.97 20.18
C PHE A 39 7.98 -7.61 19.14
N ASN A 40 7.73 -8.92 19.27
CA ASN A 40 6.89 -9.66 18.32
C ASN A 40 5.46 -9.11 18.27
N ILE A 41 4.85 -8.86 19.44
CA ILE A 41 3.47 -8.39 19.53
C ILE A 41 3.35 -6.99 18.93
N THR A 42 4.27 -6.09 19.30
CA THR A 42 4.29 -4.71 18.78
C THR A 42 4.56 -4.69 17.27
N PHE A 43 5.49 -5.51 16.79
CA PHE A 43 5.81 -5.64 15.37
C PHE A 43 4.58 -6.09 14.58
N PHE A 44 4.01 -7.26 14.91
CA PHE A 44 2.88 -7.81 14.17
C PHE A 44 1.67 -6.90 14.23
N LYS A 45 1.34 -6.34 15.41
CA LYS A 45 0.22 -5.39 15.54
C LYS A 45 0.40 -4.18 14.64
N THR A 46 1.61 -3.62 14.57
CA THR A 46 1.91 -2.45 13.77
C THR A 46 1.92 -2.78 12.28
N VAL A 47 2.59 -3.88 11.87
CA VAL A 47 2.60 -4.35 10.47
C VAL A 47 1.19 -4.65 9.99
N PHE A 48 0.42 -5.48 10.70
CA PHE A 48 -0.93 -5.86 10.27
C PHE A 48 -1.87 -4.66 10.21
N SER A 49 -1.79 -3.74 11.17
CA SER A 49 -2.57 -2.50 11.14
C SER A 49 -2.25 -1.65 9.91
N LEU A 50 -0.96 -1.49 9.57
CA LEU A 50 -0.55 -0.69 8.41
C LEU A 50 -0.88 -1.40 7.09
N ILE A 51 -0.67 -2.72 7.01
CA ILE A 51 -1.05 -3.53 5.85
C ILE A 51 -2.56 -3.43 5.59
N ALA A 52 -3.40 -3.48 6.63
CA ALA A 52 -4.85 -3.33 6.47
C ALA A 52 -5.22 -1.98 5.84
N VAL A 53 -4.55 -0.89 6.27
CA VAL A 53 -4.75 0.45 5.69
C VAL A 53 -4.27 0.48 4.24
N ILE A 54 -3.09 -0.07 3.94
CA ILE A 54 -2.55 -0.14 2.57
C ILE A 54 -3.47 -0.95 1.65
N LEU A 55 -4.00 -2.09 2.11
CA LEU A 55 -4.97 -2.89 1.37
C LEU A 55 -6.25 -2.12 1.08
N THR A 56 -6.74 -1.37 2.06
CA THR A 56 -7.95 -0.53 1.89
C THR A 56 -7.71 0.57 0.84
N LEU A 57 -6.55 1.23 0.91
CA LEU A 57 -6.12 2.21 -0.09
C LEU A 57 -5.93 1.58 -1.47
N PHE A 58 -5.37 0.39 -1.55
CA PHE A 58 -5.18 -0.33 -2.81
C PHE A 58 -6.52 -0.68 -3.47
N LEU A 59 -7.46 -1.23 -2.69
CA LEU A 59 -8.81 -1.55 -3.18
C LEU A 59 -9.54 -0.28 -3.62
N GLY A 60 -9.44 0.81 -2.86
CA GLY A 60 -9.99 2.12 -3.22
C GLY A 60 -9.37 2.69 -4.49
N GLY A 61 -8.05 2.71 -4.57
CA GLY A 61 -7.28 3.19 -5.74
C GLY A 61 -7.60 2.38 -6.99
N ARG A 62 -7.71 1.05 -6.87
CA ARG A 62 -8.08 0.17 -7.98
C ARG A 62 -9.52 0.38 -8.43
N ARG A 63 -10.47 0.59 -7.50
CA ARG A 63 -11.86 0.95 -7.83
C ARG A 63 -11.95 2.30 -8.55
N LEU A 64 -11.18 3.30 -8.12
CA LEU A 64 -11.11 4.60 -8.78
C LEU A 64 -10.50 4.49 -10.17
N LEU A 65 -9.37 3.79 -10.32
CA LEU A 65 -8.77 3.49 -11.62
C LEU A 65 -9.76 2.81 -12.57
N ASN A 66 -10.51 1.81 -12.10
CA ASN A 66 -11.52 1.13 -12.92
C ASN A 66 -12.64 2.06 -13.40
N ARG A 67 -12.95 3.16 -12.70
CA ARG A 67 -13.91 4.18 -13.19
C ARG A 67 -13.35 5.03 -14.34
N TYR A 68 -12.03 5.15 -14.43
CA TYR A 68 -11.34 5.85 -15.52
C TYR A 68 -10.92 4.92 -16.67
N ARG A 69 -11.34 3.64 -16.64
CA ARG A 69 -11.07 2.70 -17.74
C ARG A 69 -11.82 3.18 -19.00
N PRO A 70 -11.12 3.54 -20.09
CA PRO A 70 -11.80 3.89 -21.34
C PRO A 70 -12.59 2.67 -21.87
N PRO A 71 -13.75 2.88 -22.51
CA PRO A 71 -14.49 1.80 -23.15
C PRO A 71 -13.59 1.11 -24.19
N GLU A 72 -13.53 -0.22 -24.14
CA GLU A 72 -12.83 -1.02 -25.14
C GLU A 72 -13.57 -0.89 -26.48
N PRO A 73 -12.84 -0.71 -27.61
CA PRO A 73 -13.43 -0.65 -28.94
C PRO A 73 -14.01 -1.99 -29.41
#